data_AF-L5M3X6-F1
#
_entry.id   AF-L5M3X6-F1
#
_cell.length_a   1.000
_cell.length_b   1.000
_cell.length_c   1.000
_cell.angle_alpha   90.00
_cell.angle_beta   90.00
_cell.angle_gamma   90.00
#
_symmetry.space_group_name_H-M   'P 1'
#
loop_
_entity.id
_entity.type
_entity.pdbx_description
1 polymer ?
#
loop_
_entity_poly.entity_id
_entity_poly.type
_entity_poly.pdbx_seq_one_letter_code
_entity_poly.pdbx_strand_id
1 'polypeptide(L)'
;MMKIFAFANSLVELLAVGLETFNRARYRQFVKRIGYMIRMTLGYVSDHWAQYVSHNQGMGLALEPYSMEKLQVEFDELFLRAVLHVLKAKRLGIWLFMSEMPFGTLSVQMLWKLFYLMHQAESGTLETLCTALPPAECKKQLQDPEHFVNFEKCLSSMNSSDEICLLTTFAQMAQARRTDVDEDFVKIIVLEIYEVSYVTLSTRETFSKVGRELLGAITAVHPEIISILLDRVQDTIDQVGMVSLYLFKELPLYLWRPSASEIAVIRDWLLNYDLTMVKNKLACVILEGLNWGFGEQGTLHLDQAVHAEVALMILEAYQKYLAQKPYAGLLSESMKQVSYLASIVRYGETPETSFNQWAWNLILRLKLHKNDYGMQQNCPPVPFSSTVPDMTESPTFHPLLKAVKAGVPIGCYLALAMTTSYKYTRGPVHDFVHQWGPLAWPVGSGRNCLSDIP
;
A
#
# COMPACT_ATOMS: atom_id res chain seq x y z
N MET A 1 -21.99 -30.56 9.55
CA MET A 1 -20.55 -30.24 9.61
C MET A 1 -19.69 -31.22 10.42
N MET A 2 -19.98 -31.52 11.69
CA MET A 2 -19.11 -32.37 12.53
C MET A 2 -18.63 -33.69 11.88
N LYS A 3 -19.48 -34.41 11.15
CA LYS A 3 -19.08 -35.65 10.45
C LYS A 3 -18.01 -35.41 9.39
N ILE A 4 -18.08 -34.28 8.68
CA ILE A 4 -17.07 -33.88 7.68
C ILE A 4 -15.75 -33.57 8.38
N PHE A 5 -15.78 -32.84 9.50
CA PHE A 5 -14.58 -32.56 10.29
C PHE A 5 -13.93 -33.84 10.82
N ALA A 6 -14.73 -34.78 11.35
CA ALA A 6 -14.24 -36.06 11.83
C ALA A 6 -13.58 -36.88 10.71
N PHE A 7 -14.21 -36.97 9.53
CA PHE A 7 -13.64 -37.65 8.37
C PHE A 7 -12.33 -37.00 7.91
N ALA A 8 -12.34 -35.67 7.75
CA ALA A 8 -11.16 -34.91 7.34
C ALA A 8 -10.01 -35.08 8.33
N ASN A 9 -10.32 -35.08 9.63
CA ASN A 9 -9.33 -35.34 10.67
C ASN A 9 -8.69 -36.72 10.51
N SER A 10 -9.50 -37.78 10.38
CA SER A 10 -8.96 -39.13 10.17
C SER A 10 -8.11 -39.24 8.90
N LEU A 11 -8.50 -38.54 7.83
CA LEU A 11 -7.72 -38.50 6.59
C LEU A 11 -6.40 -37.75 6.78
N VAL A 12 -6.41 -36.59 7.43
CA VAL A 12 -5.21 -35.81 7.73
C VAL A 12 -4.25 -36.60 8.61
N GLU A 13 -4.73 -37.30 9.64
CA GLU A 13 -3.90 -38.15 10.49
C GLU A 13 -3.27 -39.30 9.69
N LEU A 14 -4.02 -39.97 8.82
CA LEU A 14 -3.48 -41.01 7.95
C LEU A 14 -2.38 -40.46 7.01
N LEU A 15 -2.62 -39.28 6.43
CA LEU A 15 -1.66 -38.61 5.57
C LEU A 15 -0.41 -38.17 6.36
N ALA A 16 -0.57 -37.72 7.61
CA ALA A 16 0.52 -37.35 8.50
C ALA A 16 1.43 -38.55 8.84
N VAL A 17 0.86 -39.72 9.15
CA VAL A 17 1.64 -40.95 9.33
C VAL A 17 2.43 -41.29 8.07
N GLY A 18 1.83 -41.12 6.89
CA GLY A 18 2.53 -41.27 5.62
C GLY A 18 3.67 -40.25 5.47
N LEU A 19 3.42 -39.00 5.83
CA LEU A 19 4.40 -37.93 5.78
C LEU A 19 5.63 -38.26 6.63
N GLU A 20 5.44 -38.67 7.88
CA GLU A 20 6.50 -39.08 8.81
C GLU A 20 7.27 -40.31 8.30
N THR A 21 6.56 -41.34 7.84
CA THR A 21 7.14 -42.60 7.36
C THR A 21 8.04 -42.39 6.15
N PHE A 22 7.61 -41.54 5.20
CA PHE A 22 8.29 -41.31 3.93
C PHE A 22 9.12 -40.02 3.91
N ASN A 23 9.33 -39.35 5.05
CA ASN A 23 10.11 -38.10 5.16
C ASN A 23 11.62 -38.30 4.89
N ARG A 24 11.96 -38.65 3.64
CA ARG A 24 13.33 -38.88 3.17
C ARG A 24 13.49 -38.28 1.78
N ALA A 25 14.67 -37.75 1.49
CA ALA A 25 14.96 -37.11 0.20
C ALA A 25 14.60 -37.97 -1.04
N ARG A 26 14.79 -39.30 -0.95
CA ARG A 26 14.43 -40.24 -2.04
C ARG A 26 12.94 -40.29 -2.37
N TYR A 27 12.07 -39.94 -1.43
CA TYR A 27 10.61 -39.93 -1.58
C TYR A 27 10.03 -38.52 -1.66
N ARG A 28 10.87 -37.51 -1.94
CA ARG A 28 10.48 -36.10 -1.95
C ARG A 28 9.19 -35.81 -2.72
N GLN A 29 9.01 -36.40 -3.90
CA GLN A 29 7.80 -36.18 -4.70
C GLN A 29 6.55 -36.80 -4.08
N PHE A 30 6.70 -37.95 -3.41
CA PHE A 30 5.60 -38.57 -2.69
C PHE A 30 5.20 -37.74 -1.46
N VAL A 31 6.20 -37.27 -0.70
CA VAL A 31 5.99 -36.33 0.42
C VAL A 31 5.29 -35.05 -0.04
N LYS A 32 5.70 -34.48 -1.18
CA LYS A 32 4.99 -33.32 -1.76
C LYS A 32 3.55 -33.63 -2.13
N ARG A 33 3.28 -34.82 -2.69
CA ARG A 33 1.92 -35.24 -3.01
C ARG A 33 1.06 -35.41 -1.74
N ILE A 34 1.63 -35.92 -0.66
CA ILE A 34 0.97 -35.99 0.65
C ILE A 34 0.63 -34.58 1.16
N GLY A 35 1.59 -33.66 1.17
CA GLY A 35 1.36 -32.26 1.57
C GLY A 35 0.27 -31.58 0.74
N TYR A 36 0.28 -31.80 -0.57
CA TYR A 36 -0.79 -31.35 -1.47
C TYR A 36 -2.16 -31.95 -1.10
N MET A 37 -2.24 -33.24 -0.79
CA MET A 37 -3.50 -33.88 -0.37
C MET A 37 -4.02 -33.35 0.96
N ILE A 38 -3.13 -33.07 1.93
CA ILE A 38 -3.51 -32.40 3.19
C ILE A 38 -4.11 -31.03 2.88
N ARG A 39 -3.43 -30.22 2.05
CA ARG A 39 -3.93 -28.91 1.63
C ARG A 39 -5.28 -28.99 0.94
N MET A 40 -5.46 -29.90 -0.02
CA MET A 40 -6.73 -30.08 -0.72
C MET A 40 -7.85 -30.50 0.23
N THR A 41 -7.56 -31.38 1.19
CA THR A 41 -8.52 -31.79 2.22
C THR A 41 -8.99 -30.58 3.04
N LEU A 42 -8.05 -29.74 3.51
CA LEU A 42 -8.40 -28.50 4.19
C LEU A 42 -9.19 -27.55 3.29
N GLY A 43 -8.79 -27.40 2.02
CA GLY A 43 -9.51 -26.60 1.02
C GLY A 43 -10.99 -26.95 0.94
N TYR A 44 -11.30 -28.22 0.66
CA TYR A 44 -12.69 -28.68 0.57
C TYR A 44 -13.47 -28.52 1.86
N VAL A 45 -12.87 -28.83 3.00
CA VAL A 45 -13.54 -28.68 4.30
C VAL A 45 -13.81 -27.22 4.62
N SER A 46 -12.87 -26.33 4.27
CA SER A 46 -12.98 -24.88 4.48
C SER A 46 -14.04 -24.27 3.58
N ASP A 47 -14.16 -24.72 2.33
CA ASP A 47 -15.23 -24.30 1.41
C ASP A 47 -16.60 -24.69 1.95
N HIS A 48 -16.76 -25.95 2.40
CA HIS A 48 -17.99 -26.40 3.03
C HIS A 48 -18.28 -25.65 4.34
N TRP A 49 -17.26 -25.34 5.12
CA TRP A 49 -17.41 -24.56 6.34
C TRP A 49 -17.86 -23.12 6.04
N ALA A 50 -17.20 -22.44 5.12
CA ALA A 50 -17.56 -21.08 4.69
C ALA A 50 -19.00 -21.00 4.17
N GLN A 51 -19.41 -21.97 3.35
CA GLN A 51 -20.80 -22.09 2.89
C GLN A 51 -21.77 -22.31 4.04
N TYR A 52 -21.44 -23.21 4.97
CA TYR A 52 -22.28 -23.48 6.13
C TYR A 52 -22.42 -22.24 7.04
N VAL A 53 -21.34 -21.49 7.26
CA VAL A 53 -21.34 -20.22 8.01
C VAL A 53 -22.28 -19.21 7.34
N SER A 54 -22.13 -18.98 6.03
CA SER A 54 -22.88 -17.95 5.32
C SER A 54 -24.39 -18.23 5.26
N HIS A 55 -24.80 -19.50 5.17
CA HIS A 55 -26.22 -19.86 5.15
C HIS A 55 -26.87 -19.77 6.54
N ASN A 56 -26.12 -20.03 7.61
CA ASN A 56 -26.66 -20.05 8.97
C ASN A 56 -26.61 -18.69 9.69
N GLN A 57 -25.87 -17.70 9.17
CA GLN A 57 -25.88 -16.33 9.70
C GLN A 57 -27.25 -15.62 9.61
N GLY A 58 -28.18 -16.12 8.78
CA GLY A 58 -29.51 -15.51 8.56
C GLY A 58 -30.72 -16.29 9.10
N MET A 59 -30.55 -17.50 9.62
CA MET A 59 -31.65 -18.38 10.07
C MET A 59 -31.55 -18.61 11.59
N GLY A 60 -32.56 -18.16 12.33
CA GLY A 60 -32.62 -18.32 13.79
C GLY A 60 -32.64 -19.78 14.23
N LEU A 61 -31.51 -20.24 14.78
CA LEU A 61 -31.31 -21.18 15.91
C LEU A 61 -32.32 -22.31 16.20
N ALA A 62 -32.98 -22.93 15.22
CA ALA A 62 -33.96 -23.97 15.53
C ALA A 62 -33.79 -25.23 14.66
N LEU A 63 -32.69 -25.99 14.85
CA LEU A 63 -32.63 -27.48 14.83
C LEU A 63 -31.21 -28.09 14.83
N GLU A 64 -30.13 -27.31 15.01
CA GLU A 64 -28.77 -27.84 14.88
C GLU A 64 -28.23 -28.42 16.22
N PRO A 65 -27.66 -29.64 16.24
CA PRO A 65 -27.20 -30.31 17.47
C PRO A 65 -25.92 -29.70 18.07
N TYR A 66 -25.25 -28.79 17.37
CA TYR A 66 -24.01 -28.14 17.82
C TYR A 66 -24.11 -26.63 17.59
N SER A 67 -23.60 -25.83 18.54
CA SER A 67 -23.49 -24.39 18.37
C SER A 67 -22.43 -24.03 17.33
N MET A 68 -22.58 -22.85 16.71
CA MET A 68 -21.64 -22.33 15.73
C MET A 68 -20.22 -22.18 16.30
N GLU A 69 -20.13 -21.69 17.54
CA GLU A 69 -18.87 -21.56 18.27
C GLU A 69 -18.16 -22.91 18.44
N LYS A 70 -18.91 -23.95 18.83
CA LYS A 70 -18.34 -25.29 18.98
C LYS A 70 -17.82 -25.84 17.66
N LEU A 71 -18.57 -25.63 16.57
CA LEU A 71 -18.13 -26.04 15.24
C LEU A 71 -16.88 -25.28 14.78
N GLN A 72 -16.78 -23.98 15.07
CA GLN A 72 -15.57 -23.19 14.78
C GLN A 72 -14.35 -23.72 15.54
N VAL A 73 -14.49 -24.05 16.82
CA VAL A 73 -13.39 -24.61 17.63
C VAL A 73 -12.89 -25.93 17.06
N GLU A 74 -13.80 -26.83 16.66
CA GLU A 74 -13.43 -28.12 16.07
C GLU A 74 -12.76 -27.97 14.70
N PHE A 75 -13.22 -27.00 13.90
CA PHE A 75 -12.60 -26.66 12.61
C PHE A 75 -11.19 -26.06 12.80
N ASP A 76 -11.05 -25.11 13.71
CA ASP A 76 -9.78 -24.47 14.03
C ASP A 76 -8.75 -25.52 14.49
N GLU A 77 -9.16 -26.46 15.34
CA GLU A 77 -8.28 -27.52 15.84
C GLU A 77 -7.91 -28.54 14.76
N LEU A 78 -8.84 -28.91 13.86
CA LEU A 78 -8.51 -29.72 12.68
C LEU A 78 -7.43 -29.04 11.82
N PHE A 79 -7.59 -27.75 11.56
CA PHE A 79 -6.65 -26.97 10.77
C PHE A 79 -5.29 -26.87 11.46
N LEU A 80 -5.29 -26.62 12.77
CA LEU A 80 -4.09 -26.58 13.60
C LEU A 80 -3.28 -27.87 13.46
N ARG A 81 -3.92 -29.03 13.65
CA ARG A 81 -3.24 -30.33 13.50
C ARG A 81 -2.60 -30.49 12.12
N ALA A 82 -3.35 -30.15 11.07
CA ALA A 82 -2.84 -30.24 9.70
C ALA A 82 -1.60 -29.36 9.47
N VAL A 83 -1.60 -28.12 9.98
CA VAL A 83 -0.43 -27.23 9.92
C VAL A 83 0.75 -27.80 10.72
N LEU A 84 0.51 -28.31 11.93
CA LEU A 84 1.56 -28.91 12.76
C LEU A 84 2.23 -30.10 12.06
N HIS A 85 1.45 -30.97 11.43
CA HIS A 85 1.97 -32.11 10.66
C HIS A 85 2.88 -31.65 9.51
N VAL A 86 2.50 -30.57 8.81
CA VAL A 86 3.32 -29.98 7.75
C VAL A 86 4.59 -29.32 8.31
N LEU A 87 4.50 -28.60 9.43
CA LEU A 87 5.65 -27.95 10.08
C LEU A 87 6.69 -28.97 10.56
N LYS A 88 6.23 -30.08 11.16
CA LYS A 88 7.11 -31.17 11.62
C LYS A 88 7.86 -31.85 10.46
N ALA A 89 7.28 -31.88 9.27
CA ALA A 89 7.88 -32.47 8.09
C ALA A 89 8.95 -31.54 7.50
N LYS A 90 10.13 -31.53 8.12
CA LYS A 90 11.24 -30.66 7.75
C LYS A 90 11.75 -30.88 6.31
N ARG A 91 12.07 -29.78 5.62
CA ARG A 91 13.08 -29.70 4.53
C ARG A 91 12.87 -30.59 3.30
N LEU A 92 11.65 -30.63 2.76
CA LEU A 92 11.37 -31.23 1.43
C LEU A 92 10.58 -30.31 0.47
N GLY A 93 10.39 -29.05 0.87
CA GLY A 93 9.55 -28.07 0.15
C GLY A 93 8.05 -28.34 0.33
N ILE A 94 7.66 -28.93 1.45
CA ILE A 94 6.26 -29.17 1.81
C ILE A 94 5.60 -27.91 2.40
N TRP A 95 6.40 -26.97 2.93
CA TRP A 95 5.93 -25.70 3.47
C TRP A 95 5.28 -24.82 2.40
N LEU A 96 5.58 -25.04 1.11
CA LEU A 96 4.86 -24.39 0.01
C LEU A 96 3.34 -24.66 0.06
N PHE A 97 2.92 -25.83 0.52
CA PHE A 97 1.49 -26.13 0.64
C PHE A 97 0.83 -25.43 1.81
N MET A 98 1.62 -25.04 2.83
CA MET A 98 1.15 -24.23 3.95
C MET A 98 0.75 -22.83 3.47
N SER A 99 1.55 -22.22 2.60
CA SER A 99 1.24 -20.89 2.04
C SER A 99 -0.01 -20.85 1.16
N GLU A 100 -0.55 -21.99 0.75
CA GLU A 100 -1.75 -22.08 -0.08
C GLU A 100 -2.98 -22.60 0.71
N MET A 101 -2.89 -22.66 2.04
CA MET A 101 -4.01 -23.09 2.88
C MET A 101 -5.06 -21.97 3.05
N PRO A 102 -6.35 -22.31 3.21
CA PRO A 102 -7.45 -21.34 3.25
C PRO A 102 -7.60 -20.70 4.64
N PHE A 103 -6.59 -19.93 5.07
CA PHE A 103 -6.56 -19.31 6.40
C PHE A 103 -7.77 -18.42 6.67
N GLY A 104 -8.41 -17.84 5.66
CA GLY A 104 -9.53 -16.90 5.84
C GLY A 104 -10.77 -17.44 6.54
N THR A 105 -10.88 -18.75 6.76
CA THR A 105 -12.02 -19.40 7.45
C THR A 105 -11.79 -19.70 8.94
N LEU A 106 -10.58 -19.44 9.45
CA LEU A 106 -10.21 -19.66 10.85
C LEU A 106 -10.70 -18.56 11.78
N SER A 107 -10.82 -18.83 13.07
CA SER A 107 -10.98 -17.75 14.05
C SER A 107 -9.71 -16.89 14.15
N VAL A 108 -9.86 -15.64 14.59
CA VAL A 108 -8.74 -14.73 14.89
C VAL A 108 -7.82 -15.34 15.96
N GLN A 109 -8.38 -16.00 16.98
CA GLN A 109 -7.59 -16.66 18.03
C GLN A 109 -6.69 -17.76 17.47
N MET A 110 -7.22 -18.57 16.55
CA MET A 110 -6.42 -19.62 15.91
C MET A 110 -5.34 -19.05 14.99
N LEU A 111 -5.59 -17.93 14.30
CA LEU A 111 -4.56 -17.26 13.51
C LEU A 111 -3.37 -16.82 14.39
N TRP A 112 -3.61 -16.15 15.52
CA TRP A 112 -2.56 -15.77 16.46
C TRP A 112 -1.76 -16.97 16.96
N LYS A 113 -2.45 -18.07 17.30
CA LYS A 113 -1.80 -19.30 17.76
C LYS A 113 -0.93 -19.92 16.67
N LEU A 114 -1.45 -20.06 15.45
CA LEU A 114 -0.72 -20.61 14.31
C LEU A 114 0.50 -19.77 13.97
N PHE A 115 0.32 -18.45 13.92
CA PHE A 115 1.37 -17.50 13.63
C PHE A 115 2.52 -17.62 14.64
N TYR A 116 2.21 -17.69 15.94
CA TYR A 116 3.22 -17.95 16.97
C TYR A 116 3.91 -19.31 16.82
N LEU A 117 3.16 -20.38 16.56
CA LEU A 117 3.75 -21.73 16.42
C LEU A 117 4.68 -21.83 15.22
N MET A 118 4.38 -21.11 14.13
CA MET A 118 5.23 -21.02 12.95
C MET A 118 6.59 -20.34 13.25
N HIS A 119 6.62 -19.38 14.18
CA HIS A 119 7.87 -18.79 14.70
C HIS A 119 8.71 -19.77 15.52
N GLN A 120 8.09 -20.84 16.02
CA GLN A 120 8.73 -21.87 16.85
C GLN A 120 9.03 -23.15 16.08
N ALA A 121 8.92 -23.14 14.75
CA ALA A 121 9.04 -24.33 13.91
C ALA A 121 10.37 -25.09 14.09
N GLU A 122 11.47 -24.38 14.37
CA GLU A 122 12.79 -24.98 14.58
C GLU A 122 13.13 -25.26 16.06
N SER A 123 12.28 -24.86 17.01
CA SER A 123 12.53 -24.98 18.46
C SER A 123 12.51 -26.42 19.00
N GLY A 124 11.95 -27.37 18.25
CA GLY A 124 11.75 -28.75 18.69
C GLY A 124 10.70 -28.96 19.80
N THR A 125 10.02 -27.89 20.23
CA THR A 125 9.04 -27.92 21.35
C THR A 125 7.58 -27.73 20.91
N LEU A 126 7.32 -27.82 19.60
CA LEU A 126 6.05 -27.49 18.95
C LEU A 126 4.82 -28.17 19.58
N GLU A 127 4.92 -29.45 19.95
CA GLU A 127 3.84 -30.24 20.55
C GLU A 127 3.48 -29.75 21.96
N THR A 128 4.50 -29.45 22.76
CA THR A 128 4.35 -28.92 24.12
C THR A 128 3.73 -27.52 24.07
N LEU A 129 4.22 -26.66 23.17
CA LEU A 129 3.71 -25.30 23.02
C LEU A 129 2.25 -25.31 22.53
N CYS A 130 1.91 -26.18 21.58
CA CYS A 130 0.56 -26.28 21.05
C CYS A 130 -0.49 -26.60 22.14
N THR A 131 -0.15 -27.47 23.08
CA THR A 131 -1.06 -27.90 24.15
C THR A 131 -1.06 -26.97 25.36
N ALA A 132 0.08 -26.37 25.69
CA ALA A 132 0.24 -25.56 26.89
C ALA A 132 -0.12 -24.08 26.72
N LEU A 133 0.04 -23.51 25.52
CA LEU A 133 -0.11 -22.06 25.32
C LEU A 133 -1.51 -21.68 24.79
N PRO A 134 -2.26 -20.85 25.54
CA PRO A 134 -3.50 -20.28 25.05
C PRO A 134 -3.22 -19.18 24.01
N PRO A 135 -4.15 -18.93 23.06
CA PRO A 135 -4.01 -17.91 22.02
C PRO A 135 -3.67 -16.49 22.53
N ALA A 136 -4.19 -16.12 23.70
CA ALA A 136 -3.94 -14.80 24.29
C ALA A 136 -2.46 -14.60 24.67
N GLU A 137 -1.79 -15.65 25.16
CA GLU A 137 -0.37 -15.58 25.49
C GLU A 137 0.48 -15.57 24.23
N CYS A 138 0.08 -16.29 23.17
CA CYS A 138 0.70 -16.21 21.86
C CYS A 138 0.69 -14.77 21.32
N LYS A 139 -0.47 -14.10 21.35
CA LYS A 139 -0.59 -12.69 20.95
C LYS A 139 0.35 -11.79 21.75
N LYS A 140 0.38 -11.94 23.08
CA LYS A 140 1.24 -11.15 23.96
C LYS A 140 2.73 -11.31 23.65
N GLN A 141 3.20 -12.54 23.39
CA GLN A 141 4.60 -12.79 23.06
C GLN A 141 5.00 -12.24 21.69
N LEU A 142 4.08 -12.21 20.73
CA LEU A 142 4.29 -11.62 19.40
C LEU A 142 4.28 -10.09 19.43
N GLN A 143 3.61 -9.50 20.42
CA GLN A 143 3.61 -8.05 20.65
C GLN A 143 4.86 -7.55 21.38
N ASP A 144 5.69 -8.45 21.91
CA ASP A 144 6.96 -8.10 22.55
C ASP A 144 7.97 -7.65 21.48
N PRO A 145 8.62 -6.48 21.61
CA PRO A 145 9.69 -6.06 20.71
C PRO A 145 10.84 -7.08 20.57
N GLU A 146 11.12 -7.89 21.59
CA GLU A 146 12.12 -8.96 21.51
C GLU A 146 11.73 -10.08 20.53
N HIS A 147 10.46 -10.12 20.11
CA HIS A 147 9.96 -11.10 19.15
C HIS A 147 10.75 -11.07 17.84
N PHE A 148 11.05 -9.90 17.29
CA PHE A 148 11.79 -9.77 16.03
C PHE A 148 13.18 -10.41 16.09
N VAL A 149 13.87 -10.30 17.24
CA VAL A 149 15.18 -10.93 17.45
C VAL A 149 15.07 -12.44 17.47
N ASN A 150 14.00 -12.97 18.08
CA ASN A 150 13.76 -14.41 18.10
C ASN A 150 13.37 -14.93 16.71
N PHE A 151 12.61 -14.15 15.95
CA PHE A 151 12.26 -14.50 14.58
C PHE A 151 13.49 -14.52 13.66
N GLU A 152 14.38 -13.52 13.74
CA GLU A 152 15.62 -13.51 12.98
C GLU A 152 16.48 -14.75 13.27
N LYS A 153 16.61 -15.14 14.55
CA LYS A 153 17.29 -16.39 14.94
C LYS A 153 16.63 -17.62 14.32
N CYS A 154 15.29 -17.67 14.33
CA CYS A 154 14.54 -18.76 13.70
C CYS A 154 14.85 -18.85 12.19
N LEU A 155 14.77 -17.73 11.47
CA LEU A 155 15.06 -17.67 10.04
C LEU A 155 16.51 -18.06 9.72
N SER A 156 17.48 -17.66 10.54
CA SER A 156 18.90 -17.99 10.32
C SER A 156 19.21 -19.50 10.29
N SER A 157 18.30 -20.32 10.84
CA SER A 157 18.43 -21.78 10.87
C SER A 157 17.76 -22.49 9.67
N MET A 158 16.96 -21.74 8.90
CA MET A 158 16.19 -22.22 7.76
C MET A 158 16.97 -22.02 6.45
N ASN A 159 16.41 -22.56 5.36
CA ASN A 159 16.87 -22.22 4.03
C ASN A 159 15.91 -21.20 3.40
N SER A 160 16.41 -20.42 2.45
CA SER A 160 15.65 -19.35 1.81
C SER A 160 14.31 -19.79 1.20
N SER A 161 14.19 -21.02 0.70
CA SER A 161 12.92 -21.52 0.15
C SER A 161 11.86 -21.71 1.23
N ASP A 162 12.24 -22.24 2.39
CA ASP A 162 11.30 -22.48 3.50
C ASP A 162 10.93 -21.13 4.17
N GLU A 163 11.88 -20.20 4.27
CA GLU A 163 11.63 -18.82 4.73
C GLU A 163 10.66 -18.07 3.81
N ILE A 164 10.83 -18.17 2.48
CA ILE A 164 9.88 -17.61 1.51
C ILE A 164 8.48 -18.19 1.73
N CYS A 165 8.36 -19.51 1.91
CA CYS A 165 7.06 -20.14 2.16
C CYS A 165 6.44 -19.64 3.47
N LEU A 166 7.25 -19.45 4.52
CA LEU A 166 6.80 -18.92 5.80
C LEU A 166 6.27 -17.49 5.69
N LEU A 167 7.05 -16.58 5.11
CA LEU A 167 6.63 -15.19 4.89
C LEU A 167 5.40 -15.10 3.98
N THR A 168 5.32 -15.95 2.95
CA THR A 168 4.15 -16.04 2.09
C THR A 168 2.92 -16.51 2.87
N THR A 169 3.09 -17.49 3.77
CA THR A 169 2.01 -17.95 4.65
C THR A 169 1.50 -16.82 5.54
N PHE A 170 2.40 -16.05 6.15
CA PHE A 170 2.01 -14.89 6.97
C PHE A 170 1.24 -13.86 6.16
N ALA A 171 1.72 -13.52 4.97
CA ALA A 171 1.00 -12.60 4.09
C ALA A 171 -0.40 -13.11 3.70
N GLN A 172 -0.59 -14.41 3.51
CA GLN A 172 -1.90 -14.99 3.21
C GLN A 172 -2.84 -14.95 4.43
N MET A 173 -2.30 -15.14 5.64
CA MET A 173 -3.07 -14.97 6.88
C MET A 173 -3.56 -13.51 7.03
N ALA A 174 -2.73 -12.53 6.69
CA ALA A 174 -3.09 -11.11 6.74
C ALA A 174 -4.07 -10.68 5.63
N GLN A 175 -3.97 -11.25 4.44
CA GLN A 175 -4.84 -10.93 3.29
C GLN A 175 -6.25 -11.50 3.37
N ALA A 176 -6.51 -12.41 4.30
CA ALA A 176 -7.82 -13.02 4.48
C ALA A 176 -8.91 -11.96 4.68
N ARG A 177 -9.74 -11.72 3.65
CA ARG A 177 -10.87 -10.79 3.71
C ARG A 177 -11.91 -11.31 4.69
N ARG A 178 -12.07 -10.59 5.80
CA ARG A 178 -12.97 -10.93 6.89
C ARG A 178 -13.73 -9.70 7.37
N THR A 179 -14.83 -9.93 8.06
CA THR A 179 -15.61 -8.86 8.70
C THR A 179 -15.07 -8.47 10.08
N ASP A 180 -14.21 -9.31 10.67
CA ASP A 180 -13.63 -9.19 12.02
C ASP A 180 -12.09 -9.10 11.97
N VAL A 181 -11.55 -8.30 11.05
CA VAL A 181 -10.09 -8.11 10.90
C VAL A 181 -9.50 -7.56 12.21
N ASP A 182 -8.48 -8.24 12.74
CA ASP A 182 -7.67 -7.76 13.85
C ASP A 182 -6.51 -6.94 13.28
N GLU A 183 -6.64 -5.61 13.34
CA GLU A 183 -5.65 -4.67 12.80
C GLU A 183 -4.25 -4.88 13.40
N ASP A 184 -4.14 -5.25 14.69
CA ASP A 184 -2.86 -5.53 15.32
C ASP A 184 -2.17 -6.75 14.70
N PHE A 185 -2.96 -7.74 14.27
CA PHE A 185 -2.45 -8.96 13.63
C PHE A 185 -1.84 -8.65 12.27
N VAL A 186 -2.56 -7.90 11.44
CA VAL A 186 -2.07 -7.45 10.13
C VAL A 186 -0.83 -6.57 10.30
N LYS A 187 -0.86 -5.65 11.27
CA LYS A 187 0.26 -4.77 11.60
C LYS A 187 1.54 -5.54 11.93
N ILE A 188 1.47 -6.53 12.83
CA ILE A 188 2.65 -7.30 13.24
C ILE A 188 3.24 -8.06 12.06
N ILE A 189 2.42 -8.75 11.27
CA ILE A 189 2.87 -9.48 10.07
C ILE A 189 3.58 -8.54 9.09
N VAL A 190 3.00 -7.37 8.83
CA VAL A 190 3.55 -6.39 7.90
C VAL A 190 4.91 -5.90 8.38
N LEU A 191 5.02 -5.59 9.67
CA LEU A 191 6.29 -5.15 10.27
C LEU A 191 7.33 -6.27 10.20
N GLU A 192 6.99 -7.52 10.48
CA GLU A 192 7.92 -8.65 10.35
C GLU A 192 8.43 -8.85 8.93
N ILE A 193 7.53 -8.84 7.94
CA ILE A 193 7.91 -8.94 6.53
C ILE A 193 8.82 -7.77 6.15
N TYR A 194 8.52 -6.56 6.62
CA TYR A 194 9.33 -5.37 6.39
C TYR A 194 10.73 -5.49 7.02
N GLU A 195 10.82 -5.87 8.29
CA GLU A 195 12.09 -6.03 9.02
C GLU A 195 13.01 -7.00 8.27
N VAL A 196 12.50 -8.20 7.96
CA VAL A 196 13.27 -9.25 7.28
C VAL A 196 13.66 -8.84 5.86
N SER A 197 12.80 -8.12 5.15
CA SER A 197 13.01 -7.81 3.73
C SER A 197 13.81 -6.53 3.48
N TYR A 198 13.85 -5.61 4.45
CA TYR A 198 14.42 -4.27 4.26
C TYR A 198 15.42 -3.84 5.33
N VAL A 199 15.18 -4.17 6.60
CA VAL A 199 15.99 -3.69 7.72
C VAL A 199 17.16 -4.65 7.98
N THR A 200 16.87 -5.95 8.08
CA THR A 200 17.86 -6.98 8.38
C THR A 200 18.83 -7.18 7.22
N LEU A 201 20.10 -6.81 7.42
CA LEU A 201 21.12 -6.78 6.36
C LEU A 201 21.43 -8.16 5.76
N SER A 202 21.41 -9.21 6.59
CA SER A 202 21.74 -10.59 6.19
C SER A 202 20.70 -11.19 5.23
N THR A 203 19.44 -10.76 5.34
CA THR A 203 18.30 -11.31 4.60
C THR A 203 17.86 -10.39 3.46
N ARG A 204 18.03 -9.07 3.57
CA ARG A 204 17.55 -8.06 2.61
C ARG A 204 17.81 -8.37 1.13
N GLU A 205 19.01 -8.80 0.77
CA GLU A 205 19.35 -9.07 -0.64
C GLU A 205 18.48 -10.21 -1.21
N THR A 206 18.21 -11.22 -0.39
CA THR A 206 17.41 -12.39 -0.78
C THR A 206 15.92 -12.04 -0.82
N PHE A 207 15.42 -11.28 0.16
CA PHE A 207 13.98 -11.14 0.38
C PHE A 207 13.38 -9.83 -0.10
N SER A 208 14.14 -8.78 -0.39
CA SER A 208 13.59 -7.47 -0.81
C SER A 208 12.64 -7.53 -2.01
N LYS A 209 12.80 -8.52 -2.91
CA LYS A 209 11.86 -8.75 -4.00
C LYS A 209 10.56 -9.42 -3.56
N VAL A 210 10.66 -10.55 -2.87
CA VAL A 210 9.48 -11.26 -2.40
C VAL A 210 8.72 -10.40 -1.38
N GLY A 211 9.45 -9.75 -0.48
CA GLY A 211 8.90 -8.84 0.53
C GLY A 211 8.02 -7.75 -0.03
N ARG A 212 8.45 -7.01 -1.08
CA ARG A 212 7.56 -5.99 -1.68
C ARG A 212 6.32 -6.57 -2.33
N GLU A 213 6.43 -7.74 -2.97
CA GLU A 213 5.28 -8.40 -3.60
C GLU A 213 4.25 -8.80 -2.53
N LEU A 214 4.73 -9.37 -1.40
CA LEU A 214 3.90 -9.73 -0.26
C LEU A 214 3.27 -8.50 0.43
N LEU A 215 4.06 -7.45 0.69
CA LEU A 215 3.57 -6.20 1.29
C LEU A 215 2.57 -5.48 0.37
N GLY A 216 2.83 -5.47 -0.94
CA GLY A 216 1.92 -4.94 -1.96
C GLY A 216 0.59 -5.71 -1.97
N ALA A 217 0.63 -7.03 -1.87
CA ALA A 217 -0.57 -7.86 -1.81
C ALA A 217 -1.41 -7.62 -0.54
N ILE A 218 -0.76 -7.47 0.63
CA ILE A 218 -1.45 -7.14 1.89
C ILE A 218 -2.10 -5.75 1.80
N THR A 219 -1.34 -4.74 1.36
CA THR A 219 -1.81 -3.36 1.27
C THR A 219 -2.87 -3.13 0.18
N ALA A 220 -2.98 -4.04 -0.80
CA ALA A 220 -4.10 -4.04 -1.75
C ALA A 220 -5.43 -4.45 -1.10
N VAL A 221 -5.38 -5.20 0.00
CA VAL A 221 -6.56 -5.57 0.81
C VAL A 221 -6.80 -4.53 1.91
N HIS A 222 -5.72 -4.04 2.53
CA HIS A 222 -5.70 -3.17 3.71
C HIS A 222 -4.89 -1.88 3.44
N PRO A 223 -5.41 -0.90 2.67
CA PRO A 223 -4.63 0.26 2.23
C PRO A 223 -4.08 1.13 3.37
N GLU A 224 -4.77 1.20 4.51
CA GLU A 224 -4.35 1.92 5.72
C GLU A 224 -3.01 1.44 6.30
N ILE A 225 -2.62 0.20 6.02
CA ILE A 225 -1.32 -0.35 6.42
C ILE A 225 -0.15 0.39 5.76
N ILE A 226 -0.37 1.08 4.64
CA ILE A 226 0.66 1.93 4.01
C ILE A 226 1.12 3.03 4.97
N SER A 227 0.23 3.54 5.82
CA SER A 227 0.59 4.51 6.87
C SER A 227 1.56 3.91 7.90
N ILE A 228 1.34 2.65 8.30
CA ILE A 228 2.23 1.94 9.22
C ILE A 228 3.61 1.73 8.59
N LEU A 229 3.65 1.36 7.30
CA LEU A 229 4.90 1.22 6.57
C LEU A 229 5.63 2.55 6.43
N LEU A 230 4.92 3.65 6.18
CA LEU A 230 5.53 4.98 6.09
C LEU A 230 6.18 5.40 7.42
N ASP A 231 5.48 5.21 8.53
CA ASP A 231 6.01 5.47 9.89
C ASP A 231 7.28 4.64 10.14
N ARG A 232 7.24 3.34 9.86
CA ARG A 232 8.41 2.48 10.07
C ARG A 232 9.58 2.84 9.15
N VAL A 233 9.30 3.19 7.90
CA VAL A 233 10.32 3.64 6.95
C VAL A 233 10.93 4.95 7.41
N GLN A 234 10.15 5.88 7.96
CA GLN A 234 10.67 7.14 8.48
C GLN A 234 11.77 6.93 9.53
N ASP A 235 11.59 5.96 10.43
CA ASP A 235 12.58 5.62 11.45
C ASP A 235 13.84 4.93 10.90
N THR A 236 13.70 4.21 9.78
CA THR A 236 14.72 3.27 9.28
C THR A 236 15.33 3.65 7.94
N ILE A 237 14.90 4.76 7.34
CA ILE A 237 15.26 5.18 5.97
C ILE A 237 16.76 5.36 5.76
N ASP A 238 17.50 5.79 6.79
CA ASP A 238 18.95 5.95 6.70
C ASP A 238 19.69 4.59 6.62
N GLN A 239 19.08 3.53 7.17
CA GLN A 239 19.57 2.15 7.07
C GLN A 239 19.11 1.45 5.77
N VAL A 240 17.84 1.65 5.39
CA VAL A 240 17.23 0.98 4.24
C VAL A 240 17.67 1.60 2.91
N GLY A 241 17.81 2.92 2.87
CA GLY A 241 18.30 3.66 1.71
C GLY A 241 17.40 3.53 0.48
N MET A 242 18.02 3.54 -0.71
CA MET A 242 17.31 3.56 -2.02
C MET A 242 16.37 2.37 -2.25
N VAL A 243 16.54 1.27 -1.52
CA VAL A 243 15.69 0.08 -1.70
C VAL A 243 14.24 0.36 -1.31
N SER A 244 14.02 1.32 -0.40
CA SER A 244 12.69 1.83 -0.03
C SER A 244 11.89 2.37 -1.22
N LEU A 245 12.56 2.93 -2.24
CA LEU A 245 11.88 3.44 -3.43
C LEU A 245 11.18 2.32 -4.22
N TYR A 246 11.79 1.13 -4.27
CA TYR A 246 11.18 -0.03 -4.93
C TYR A 246 10.00 -0.58 -4.15
N LEU A 247 10.00 -0.45 -2.82
CA LEU A 247 8.85 -0.82 -2.00
C LEU A 247 7.64 0.04 -2.36
N PHE A 248 7.76 1.36 -2.21
CA PHE A 248 6.62 2.27 -2.42
C PHE A 248 6.15 2.37 -3.86
N LYS A 249 6.99 2.00 -4.84
CA LYS A 249 6.55 1.81 -6.23
C LYS A 249 5.66 0.59 -6.44
N GLU A 250 5.82 -0.45 -5.63
CA GLU A 250 5.02 -1.68 -5.69
C GLU A 250 3.71 -1.55 -4.89
N LEU A 251 3.71 -0.73 -3.83
CA LEU A 251 2.52 -0.52 -3.02
C LEU A 251 1.39 0.12 -3.86
N PRO A 252 0.13 -0.29 -3.68
CA PRO A 252 -1.02 0.26 -4.39
C PRO A 252 -1.43 1.62 -3.80
N LEU A 253 -0.54 2.62 -3.91
CA LEU A 253 -0.71 3.97 -3.36
C LEU A 253 -1.98 4.67 -3.88
N TYR A 254 -2.52 4.25 -5.02
CA TYR A 254 -3.77 4.75 -5.58
C TYR A 254 -5.02 4.35 -4.77
N LEU A 255 -4.90 3.39 -3.85
CA LEU A 255 -5.95 3.01 -2.89
C LEU A 255 -5.81 3.73 -1.55
N TRP A 256 -4.63 4.30 -1.26
CA TRP A 256 -4.31 4.89 0.03
C TRP A 256 -4.75 6.35 0.12
N ARG A 257 -5.28 6.71 1.29
CA ARG A 257 -5.71 8.07 1.61
C ARG A 257 -4.88 8.59 2.78
N PRO A 258 -3.81 9.35 2.51
CA PRO A 258 -2.94 9.83 3.57
C PRO A 258 -3.66 10.82 4.49
N SER A 259 -3.36 10.74 5.78
CA SER A 259 -3.75 11.70 6.80
C SER A 259 -2.92 12.98 6.71
N ALA A 260 -3.38 14.06 7.37
CA ALA A 260 -2.65 15.33 7.39
C ALA A 260 -1.24 15.20 7.99
N SER A 261 -1.05 14.33 8.99
CA SER A 261 0.28 14.04 9.55
C SER A 261 1.20 13.37 8.55
N GLU A 262 0.68 12.47 7.72
CA GLU A 262 1.46 11.77 6.70
C GLU A 262 1.83 12.71 5.55
N ILE A 263 0.90 13.60 5.14
CA ILE A 263 1.20 14.68 4.19
C ILE A 263 2.30 15.61 4.74
N ALA A 264 2.31 15.90 6.04
CA ALA A 264 3.36 16.71 6.67
C ALA A 264 4.74 16.02 6.62
N VAL A 265 4.81 14.70 6.80
CA VAL A 265 6.05 13.92 6.63
C VAL A 265 6.55 14.01 5.19
N ILE A 266 5.66 13.80 4.21
CA ILE A 266 6.00 13.88 2.78
C ILE A 266 6.49 15.30 2.43
N ARG A 267 5.85 16.33 3.00
CA ARG A 267 6.27 17.73 2.85
C ARG A 267 7.67 17.99 3.39
N ASP A 268 7.97 17.51 4.60
CA ASP A 268 9.30 17.63 5.20
C ASP A 268 10.36 17.00 4.29
N TRP A 269 10.10 15.78 3.82
CA TRP A 269 11.01 15.06 2.91
C TRP A 269 11.23 15.77 1.58
N LEU A 270 10.17 16.33 1.00
CA LEU A 270 10.23 17.03 -0.28
C LEU A 270 10.95 18.38 -0.15
N LEU A 271 10.72 19.13 0.93
CA LEU A 271 11.22 20.49 1.08
C LEU A 271 12.58 20.56 1.76
N ASN A 272 12.92 19.66 2.68
CA ASN A 272 14.09 19.83 3.55
C ASN A 272 15.31 18.96 3.17
N TYR A 273 15.20 18.14 2.13
CA TYR A 273 16.29 17.27 1.67
C TYR A 273 16.65 17.51 0.21
N ASP A 274 17.93 17.36 -0.15
CA ASP A 274 18.39 17.58 -1.53
C ASP A 274 17.77 16.59 -2.51
N LEU A 275 17.67 16.99 -3.80
CA LEU A 275 17.07 16.18 -4.87
C LEU A 275 17.72 14.81 -5.09
N THR A 276 18.95 14.63 -4.62
CA THR A 276 19.68 13.36 -4.71
C THR A 276 19.36 12.40 -3.57
N MET A 277 18.85 12.91 -2.44
CA MET A 277 18.59 12.17 -1.21
C MET A 277 17.38 11.24 -1.34
N VAL A 278 17.45 10.11 -0.63
CA VAL A 278 16.40 9.08 -0.65
C VAL A 278 15.05 9.65 -0.20
N LYS A 279 15.02 10.42 0.89
CA LYS A 279 13.80 11.06 1.43
C LYS A 279 13.07 11.90 0.38
N ASN A 280 13.79 12.79 -0.31
CA ASN A 280 13.21 13.62 -1.37
C ASN A 280 12.65 12.77 -2.52
N LYS A 281 13.43 11.80 -3.02
CA LYS A 281 12.97 10.88 -4.08
C LYS A 281 11.76 10.05 -3.66
N LEU A 282 11.71 9.63 -2.40
CA LEU A 282 10.61 8.84 -1.86
C LEU A 282 9.33 9.68 -1.76
N ALA A 283 9.42 10.94 -1.33
CA ALA A 283 8.30 11.87 -1.37
C ALA A 283 7.74 12.02 -2.79
N CYS A 284 8.62 12.14 -3.80
CA CYS A 284 8.22 12.19 -5.20
C CYS A 284 7.49 10.91 -5.66
N VAL A 285 8.01 9.73 -5.31
CA VAL A 285 7.40 8.42 -5.61
C VAL A 285 6.02 8.29 -4.97
N ILE A 286 5.89 8.68 -3.70
CA ILE A 286 4.63 8.58 -2.96
C ILE A 286 3.57 9.46 -3.61
N LEU A 287 3.87 10.75 -3.80
CA LEU A 287 2.93 11.70 -4.42
C LEU A 287 2.56 11.31 -5.85
N GLU A 288 3.49 10.74 -6.62
CA GLU A 288 3.21 10.25 -7.97
C GLU A 288 2.25 9.05 -7.97
N GLY A 289 2.36 8.16 -6.98
CA GLY A 289 1.54 6.97 -6.85
C GLY A 289 0.11 7.22 -6.33
N LEU A 290 -0.15 8.37 -5.70
CA LEU A 290 -1.48 8.72 -5.18
C LEU A 290 -2.53 8.88 -6.30
N ASN A 291 -3.79 8.61 -5.94
CA ASN A 291 -4.93 8.80 -6.83
C ASN A 291 -5.44 10.25 -6.78
N TRP A 292 -4.97 11.06 -7.72
CA TRP A 292 -5.44 12.44 -7.97
C TRP A 292 -6.71 12.51 -8.83
N GLY A 293 -7.34 11.38 -9.12
CA GLY A 293 -8.56 11.26 -9.90
C GLY A 293 -9.80 11.10 -9.03
N PHE A 294 -10.82 10.45 -9.61
CA PHE A 294 -12.07 10.16 -8.94
C PHE A 294 -12.05 8.75 -8.33
N GLY A 295 -12.74 8.59 -7.20
CA GLY A 295 -13.05 7.30 -6.60
C GLY A 295 -14.32 6.68 -7.18
N GLU A 296 -14.78 5.58 -6.57
CA GLU A 296 -15.90 4.76 -7.06
C GLU A 296 -17.24 5.52 -7.20
N GLN A 297 -17.44 6.58 -6.40
CA GLN A 297 -18.69 7.36 -6.39
C GLN A 297 -18.66 8.59 -7.32
N GLY A 298 -17.65 8.70 -8.19
CA GLY A 298 -17.47 9.88 -9.05
C GLY A 298 -17.10 11.16 -8.30
N THR A 299 -16.84 11.07 -6.99
CA THR A 299 -16.21 12.12 -6.18
C THR A 299 -14.69 12.00 -6.24
N LEU A 300 -13.97 13.07 -5.91
CA LEU A 300 -12.51 12.99 -5.82
C LEU A 300 -12.09 11.90 -4.82
N HIS A 301 -11.01 11.18 -5.13
CA HIS A 301 -10.46 10.19 -4.22
C HIS A 301 -9.77 10.86 -3.02
N LEU A 302 -9.03 11.95 -3.28
CA LEU A 302 -8.43 12.82 -2.26
C LEU A 302 -9.18 14.16 -2.23
N ASP A 303 -9.38 14.71 -1.04
CA ASP A 303 -10.13 15.95 -0.88
C ASP A 303 -9.47 17.12 -1.62
N GLN A 304 -10.30 18.08 -2.06
CA GLN A 304 -9.84 19.28 -2.76
C GLN A 304 -8.76 20.05 -1.96
N ALA A 305 -8.86 20.06 -0.64
CA ALA A 305 -7.87 20.70 0.23
C ALA A 305 -6.48 20.07 0.05
N VAL A 306 -6.40 18.73 -0.08
CA VAL A 306 -5.15 18.00 -0.30
C VAL A 306 -4.55 18.33 -1.65
N HIS A 307 -5.37 18.43 -2.71
CA HIS A 307 -4.90 18.88 -4.02
C HIS A 307 -4.28 20.28 -3.96
N ALA A 308 -4.93 21.23 -3.29
CA ALA A 308 -4.43 22.59 -3.14
C ALA A 308 -3.15 22.64 -2.29
N GLU A 309 -3.12 21.91 -1.17
CA GLU A 309 -1.96 21.82 -0.29
C GLU A 309 -0.73 21.27 -1.03
N VAL A 310 -0.91 20.18 -1.79
CA VAL A 310 0.17 19.55 -2.57
C VAL A 310 0.62 20.45 -3.71
N ALA A 311 -0.28 21.16 -4.39
CA ALA A 311 0.10 22.13 -5.41
C ALA A 311 1.00 23.24 -4.86
N LEU A 312 0.63 23.81 -3.71
CA LEU A 312 1.42 24.85 -3.05
C LEU A 312 2.76 24.30 -2.52
N MET A 313 2.76 23.06 -2.02
CA MET A 313 3.98 22.36 -1.60
C MET A 313 4.95 22.17 -2.77
N ILE A 314 4.48 21.71 -3.93
CA ILE A 314 5.31 21.55 -5.14
C ILE A 314 5.84 22.90 -5.60
N LEU A 315 5.03 23.95 -5.59
CA LEU A 315 5.47 25.30 -5.94
C LEU A 315 6.63 25.77 -5.05
N GLU A 316 6.53 25.55 -3.75
CA GLU A 316 7.58 25.92 -2.80
C GLU A 316 8.87 25.13 -3.06
N ALA A 317 8.75 23.81 -3.29
CA ALA A 317 9.88 22.97 -3.67
C ALA A 317 10.52 23.44 -4.99
N TYR A 318 9.70 23.76 -5.99
CA TYR A 318 10.13 24.28 -7.28
C TYR A 318 10.95 25.56 -7.14
N GLN A 319 10.44 26.51 -6.34
CA GLN A 319 11.18 27.75 -6.06
C GLN A 319 12.48 27.50 -5.31
N LYS A 320 12.47 26.55 -4.37
CA LYS A 320 13.67 26.20 -3.60
C LYS A 320 14.78 25.62 -4.47
N TYR A 321 14.47 24.61 -5.29
CA TYR A 321 15.49 23.86 -6.03
C TYR A 321 15.83 24.46 -7.41
N LEU A 322 14.89 25.15 -8.06
CA LEU A 322 15.04 25.61 -9.44
C LEU A 322 15.17 27.12 -9.58
N ALA A 323 14.51 27.92 -8.73
CA ALA A 323 14.47 29.37 -8.91
C ALA A 323 15.71 30.13 -8.36
N GLN A 324 16.61 29.46 -7.64
CA GLN A 324 17.82 30.09 -7.07
C GLN A 324 19.02 30.18 -8.04
N LYS A 325 18.93 29.62 -9.25
CA LYS A 325 20.01 29.71 -10.26
C LYS A 325 19.59 30.66 -11.38
N PRO A 326 20.43 31.64 -11.79
CA PRO A 326 20.12 32.58 -12.86
C PRO A 326 20.13 31.86 -14.23
N TYR A 327 19.12 31.05 -14.49
CA TYR A 327 18.93 30.39 -15.78
C TYR A 327 18.11 31.31 -16.70
N ALA A 328 18.80 32.28 -17.31
CA ALA A 328 18.25 33.14 -18.36
C ALA A 328 17.93 32.39 -19.68
N GLY A 329 18.14 31.06 -19.75
CA GLY A 329 17.89 30.23 -20.94
C GLY A 329 16.60 29.40 -20.92
N LEU A 330 16.00 29.16 -19.75
CA LEU A 330 14.95 28.13 -19.63
C LEU A 330 13.56 28.58 -20.11
N LEU A 331 13.31 29.89 -20.28
CA LEU A 331 12.02 30.38 -20.76
C LEU A 331 11.69 29.87 -22.18
N SER A 332 12.72 29.52 -22.99
CA SER A 332 12.51 28.87 -24.30
C SER A 332 12.66 27.34 -24.27
N GLU A 333 13.37 26.80 -23.27
CA GLU A 333 13.70 25.36 -23.18
C GLU A 333 12.69 24.55 -22.37
N SER A 334 12.08 25.10 -21.31
CA SER A 334 11.01 24.41 -20.56
C SER A 334 9.79 24.14 -21.44
N MET A 335 9.59 24.99 -22.45
CA MET A 335 8.51 24.88 -23.44
C MET A 335 8.88 23.94 -24.60
N LYS A 336 10.15 23.95 -25.04
CA LYS A 336 10.64 23.03 -26.10
C LYS A 336 10.80 21.60 -25.60
N GLN A 337 11.02 21.38 -24.30
CA GLN A 337 11.20 20.03 -23.74
C GLN A 337 10.00 19.11 -24.00
N VAL A 338 8.76 19.60 -24.03
CA VAL A 338 7.60 18.74 -24.34
C VAL A 338 7.64 18.18 -25.77
N SER A 339 8.27 18.88 -26.74
CA SER A 339 8.54 18.38 -28.10
C SER A 339 9.94 17.80 -28.30
N TYR A 340 10.91 18.12 -27.43
CA TYR A 340 12.32 17.73 -27.53
C TYR A 340 12.67 16.50 -26.66
N LEU A 341 11.72 15.99 -25.87
CA LEU A 341 11.83 14.70 -25.15
C LEU A 341 12.00 13.48 -26.10
N ALA A 342 11.78 13.64 -27.41
CA ALA A 342 12.14 12.63 -28.39
C ALA A 342 13.65 12.60 -28.77
N SER A 343 14.44 13.62 -28.38
CA SER A 343 15.82 13.79 -28.87
C SER A 343 16.93 13.96 -27.82
N ILE A 344 16.64 14.03 -26.51
CA ILE A 344 17.69 14.07 -25.46
C ILE A 344 18.06 12.65 -24.99
N VAL A 345 18.62 11.84 -25.88
CA VAL A 345 19.22 10.54 -25.51
C VAL A 345 20.73 10.68 -25.22
N ARG A 346 21.30 11.90 -25.15
CA ARG A 346 22.77 12.07 -25.17
C ARG A 346 23.43 13.05 -24.19
N TYR A 347 22.72 13.68 -23.26
CA TYR A 347 23.35 14.40 -22.13
C TYR A 347 22.62 14.01 -20.84
N GLY A 348 23.36 13.61 -19.81
CA GLY A 348 22.79 13.05 -18.57
C GLY A 348 21.77 13.99 -17.93
N GLU A 349 20.62 13.43 -17.55
CA GLU A 349 19.57 14.17 -16.83
C GLU A 349 20.11 14.66 -15.48
N THR A 350 20.08 15.98 -15.25
CA THR A 350 20.38 16.53 -13.93
C THR A 350 19.21 16.31 -12.98
N PRO A 351 19.44 16.16 -11.66
CA PRO A 351 18.36 16.05 -10.68
C PRO A 351 17.32 17.18 -10.79
N GLU A 352 17.76 18.39 -11.10
CA GLU A 352 16.89 19.55 -11.34
C GLU A 352 15.99 19.38 -12.56
N THR A 353 16.50 18.80 -13.65
CA THR A 353 15.72 18.57 -14.88
C THR A 353 14.65 17.50 -14.65
N SER A 354 15.04 16.37 -14.03
CA SER A 354 14.09 15.30 -13.68
C SER A 354 13.04 15.79 -12.67
N PHE A 355 13.43 16.60 -11.69
CA PHE A 355 12.50 17.21 -10.74
C PHE A 355 11.53 18.18 -11.40
N ASN A 356 11.99 19.04 -12.32
CA ASN A 356 11.13 19.94 -13.10
C ASN A 356 10.07 19.15 -13.89
N GLN A 357 10.48 18.07 -14.56
CA GLN A 357 9.55 17.21 -15.31
C GLN A 357 8.53 16.53 -14.39
N TRP A 358 8.99 15.97 -13.27
CA TRP A 358 8.12 15.35 -12.27
C TRP A 358 7.09 16.35 -11.71
N ALA A 359 7.53 17.56 -11.35
CA ALA A 359 6.66 18.60 -10.78
C ALA A 359 5.52 18.98 -11.74
N TRP A 360 5.83 19.18 -13.02
CA TRP A 360 4.83 19.46 -14.04
C TRP A 360 3.86 18.29 -14.26
N ASN A 361 4.39 17.07 -14.38
CA ASN A 361 3.57 15.87 -14.54
C ASN A 361 2.57 15.70 -13.38
N LEU A 362 3.01 15.99 -12.14
CA LEU A 362 2.15 15.89 -10.97
C LEU A 362 1.11 17.01 -10.92
N ILE A 363 1.51 18.26 -11.11
CA ILE A 363 0.56 19.40 -11.06
C ILE A 363 -0.56 19.26 -12.09
N LEU A 364 -0.25 18.80 -13.31
CA LEU A 364 -1.25 18.61 -14.35
C LEU A 364 -2.26 17.49 -14.04
N ARG A 365 -1.96 16.60 -13.09
CA ARG A 365 -2.89 15.56 -12.61
C ARG A 365 -3.84 16.07 -11.52
N LEU A 366 -3.50 17.16 -10.84
CA LEU A 366 -4.30 17.70 -9.73
C LEU A 366 -5.61 18.33 -10.22
N LYS A 367 -6.68 18.20 -9.42
CA LYS A 367 -8.01 18.78 -9.68
C LYS A 367 -8.15 20.09 -8.93
N LEU A 368 -7.54 21.13 -9.49
CA LEU A 368 -7.38 22.43 -8.84
C LEU A 368 -8.50 23.42 -9.20
N HIS A 369 -9.16 23.23 -10.34
CA HIS A 369 -10.17 24.15 -10.83
C HIS A 369 -11.59 23.73 -10.41
N LYS A 370 -12.49 24.71 -10.22
CA LYS A 370 -13.89 24.47 -9.83
C LYS A 370 -14.66 23.54 -10.78
N ASN A 371 -14.28 23.52 -12.05
CA ASN A 371 -14.90 22.65 -13.06
C ASN A 371 -14.32 21.23 -13.09
N ASP A 372 -13.22 20.98 -12.38
CA ASP A 372 -12.62 19.64 -12.29
C ASP A 372 -13.39 18.73 -11.31
N TYR A 373 -14.30 19.31 -10.53
CA TYR A 373 -15.17 18.60 -9.61
C TYR A 373 -16.42 18.18 -10.40
N GLY A 374 -16.59 16.88 -10.63
CA GLY A 374 -17.73 16.33 -11.39
C GLY A 374 -19.04 16.98 -10.97
N MET A 375 -19.95 17.24 -11.93
CA MET A 375 -21.23 17.89 -11.66
C MET A 375 -21.90 17.19 -10.46
N GLN A 376 -21.97 17.86 -9.31
CA GLN A 376 -22.80 17.42 -8.20
C GLN A 376 -24.22 17.33 -8.76
N GLN A 377 -24.72 16.12 -9.00
CA GLN A 377 -25.97 15.88 -9.72
C GLN A 377 -27.22 16.43 -9.01
N ASN A 378 -27.11 17.11 -7.85
CA ASN A 378 -28.26 17.63 -7.09
C ASN A 378 -28.05 19.00 -6.41
N CYS A 379 -27.05 19.81 -6.80
CA CYS A 379 -26.95 21.18 -6.28
C CYS A 379 -27.71 22.18 -7.19
N PRO A 380 -28.57 23.05 -6.64
CA PRO A 380 -29.18 24.13 -7.44
C PRO A 380 -28.09 25.02 -8.03
N PRO A 381 -28.32 25.64 -9.20
CA PRO A 381 -27.32 26.45 -9.89
C PRO A 381 -27.04 27.72 -9.08
N VAL A 382 -26.09 27.65 -8.14
CA VAL A 382 -25.57 28.82 -7.45
C VAL A 382 -24.73 29.62 -8.46
N PRO A 383 -24.90 30.95 -8.57
CA PRO A 383 -24.21 31.76 -9.57
C PRO A 383 -22.69 31.58 -9.54
N PHE A 384 -22.07 31.65 -10.72
CA PHE A 384 -20.66 31.45 -11.05
C PHE A 384 -19.61 32.29 -10.27
N SER A 385 -19.99 33.01 -9.21
CA SER A 385 -19.20 34.12 -8.66
C SER A 385 -18.78 34.03 -7.19
N SER A 386 -19.23 33.07 -6.38
CA SER A 386 -19.17 33.23 -4.91
C SER A 386 -18.23 32.33 -4.10
N THR A 387 -17.38 31.48 -4.70
CA THR A 387 -16.56 30.52 -3.89
C THR A 387 -15.12 30.30 -4.36
N VAL A 388 -14.59 31.07 -5.31
CA VAL A 388 -13.18 30.94 -5.69
C VAL A 388 -12.40 31.96 -4.86
N PRO A 389 -11.35 31.56 -4.12
CA PRO A 389 -10.60 32.46 -3.26
C PRO A 389 -9.93 33.57 -4.09
N ASP A 390 -10.01 34.81 -3.61
CA ASP A 390 -9.14 35.88 -4.12
C ASP A 390 -7.72 35.62 -3.60
N MET A 391 -6.75 35.71 -4.52
CA MET A 391 -5.32 35.49 -4.27
C MET A 391 -4.73 36.44 -3.21
N THR A 392 -5.43 37.53 -2.91
CA THR A 392 -5.03 38.58 -1.96
C THR A 392 -5.62 38.40 -0.55
N GLU A 393 -6.59 37.50 -0.36
CA GLU A 393 -7.36 37.41 0.89
C GLU A 393 -6.83 36.40 1.91
N SER A 394 -6.03 35.41 1.50
CA SER A 394 -5.53 34.36 2.41
C SER A 394 -4.00 34.27 2.44
N PRO A 395 -3.39 34.17 3.65
CA PRO A 395 -1.94 34.07 3.78
C PRO A 395 -1.36 32.80 3.14
N THR A 396 -2.19 31.77 2.96
CA THR A 396 -1.83 30.51 2.31
C THR A 396 -1.41 30.71 0.84
N PHE A 397 -1.86 31.77 0.17
CA PHE A 397 -1.50 32.09 -1.22
C PHE A 397 -0.32 33.05 -1.37
N HIS A 398 0.30 33.51 -0.27
CA HIS A 398 1.47 34.39 -0.36
C HIS A 398 2.64 33.81 -1.19
N PRO A 399 3.00 32.52 -1.06
CA PRO A 399 4.04 31.92 -1.92
C PRO A 399 3.65 31.97 -3.41
N LEU A 400 2.37 31.75 -3.71
CA LEU A 400 1.83 31.79 -5.06
C LEU A 400 1.87 33.20 -5.65
N LEU A 401 1.48 34.22 -4.88
CA LEU A 401 1.57 35.62 -5.29
C LEU A 401 3.02 36.04 -5.58
N LYS A 402 3.96 35.60 -4.74
CA LYS A 402 5.39 35.84 -4.94
C LYS A 402 5.88 35.16 -6.23
N ALA A 403 5.44 33.94 -6.50
CA ALA A 403 5.80 33.20 -7.71
C ALA A 403 5.32 33.91 -8.99
N VAL A 404 4.08 34.39 -9.00
CA VAL A 404 3.50 35.12 -10.14
C VAL A 404 4.25 36.42 -10.39
N LYS A 405 4.55 37.19 -9.33
CA LYS A 405 5.34 38.43 -9.45
C LYS A 405 6.75 38.18 -10.00
N ALA A 406 7.34 37.04 -9.66
CA ALA A 406 8.65 36.62 -10.16
C ALA A 406 8.60 35.97 -11.56
N GLY A 407 7.42 35.84 -12.18
CA GLY A 407 7.26 35.23 -13.49
C GLY A 407 7.56 33.73 -13.53
N VAL A 408 7.43 33.03 -12.39
CA VAL A 408 7.69 31.59 -12.30
C VAL A 408 6.56 30.82 -13.01
N PRO A 409 6.83 30.04 -14.08
CA PRO A 409 5.79 29.46 -14.93
C PRO A 409 4.78 28.58 -14.18
N ILE A 410 5.27 27.72 -13.27
CA ILE A 410 4.43 26.83 -12.47
C ILE A 410 3.52 27.62 -11.52
N GLY A 411 4.00 28.77 -11.01
CA GLY A 411 3.20 29.68 -10.19
C GLY A 411 2.11 30.41 -10.98
N CYS A 412 2.40 30.82 -12.22
CA CYS A 412 1.40 31.41 -13.12
C CYS A 412 0.28 30.42 -13.47
N TYR A 413 0.63 29.17 -13.78
CA TYR A 413 -0.36 28.12 -14.03
C TYR A 413 -1.26 27.88 -12.82
N LEU A 414 -0.66 27.70 -11.64
CA LEU A 414 -1.42 27.47 -10.40
C LEU A 414 -2.33 28.64 -10.05
N ALA A 415 -1.89 29.88 -10.29
CA ALA A 415 -2.73 31.06 -10.08
C ALA A 415 -3.99 31.01 -10.97
N LEU A 416 -3.86 30.63 -12.24
CA LEU A 416 -4.99 30.48 -13.14
C LEU A 416 -5.90 29.29 -12.75
N ALA A 417 -5.31 28.18 -12.31
CA ALA A 417 -6.06 26.98 -11.96
C ALA A 417 -6.83 27.12 -10.63
N MET A 418 -6.25 27.82 -9.65
CA MET A 418 -6.77 27.87 -8.26
C MET A 418 -7.52 29.16 -7.91
N THR A 419 -7.38 30.24 -8.68
CA THR A 419 -7.93 31.56 -8.34
C THR A 419 -8.71 32.19 -9.50
N THR A 420 -9.58 33.16 -9.21
CA THR A 420 -10.38 33.94 -10.17
C THR A 420 -9.56 34.95 -10.99
N SER A 421 -8.26 34.73 -11.16
CA SER A 421 -7.32 35.69 -11.76
C SER A 421 -7.48 35.82 -13.29
N TYR A 422 -8.68 36.22 -13.72
CA TYR A 422 -8.92 36.93 -14.98
C TYR A 422 -9.00 38.44 -14.78
N LYS A 423 -9.19 38.94 -13.54
CA LYS A 423 -9.47 40.36 -13.26
C LYS A 423 -8.28 41.21 -12.82
N TYR A 424 -7.16 40.62 -12.43
CA TYR A 424 -5.96 41.37 -12.05
C TYR A 424 -4.74 40.77 -12.72
N THR A 425 -4.28 41.38 -13.81
CA THR A 425 -2.86 41.68 -14.12
C THR A 425 -2.68 41.98 -15.62
N ARG A 426 -2.36 43.24 -15.96
CA ARG A 426 -1.44 43.51 -17.07
C ARG A 426 -0.06 43.05 -16.57
N GLY A 427 0.51 42.00 -17.15
CA GLY A 427 1.76 41.39 -16.68
C GLY A 427 1.96 39.94 -17.16
N PRO A 428 2.93 39.19 -16.59
CA PRO A 428 3.37 37.88 -17.09
C PRO A 428 2.27 36.80 -17.19
N VAL A 429 1.18 36.94 -16.44
CA VAL A 429 0.00 36.05 -16.53
C VAL A 429 -0.79 36.31 -17.83
N HIS A 430 -0.88 37.57 -18.28
CA HIS A 430 -1.52 37.93 -19.55
C HIS A 430 -0.75 37.33 -20.73
N ASP A 431 0.58 37.43 -20.72
CA ASP A 431 1.44 36.83 -21.77
C ASP A 431 1.37 35.30 -21.77
N PHE A 432 1.24 34.68 -20.59
CA PHE A 432 0.99 33.24 -20.47
C PHE A 432 -0.38 32.86 -21.04
N VAL A 433 -1.47 33.54 -20.66
CA VAL A 433 -2.83 33.26 -21.18
C VAL A 433 -2.92 33.49 -22.69
N HIS A 434 -2.27 34.52 -23.22
CA HIS A 434 -2.28 34.83 -24.66
C HIS A 434 -1.50 33.81 -25.50
N GLN A 435 -0.48 33.17 -24.93
CA GLN A 435 0.29 32.10 -25.59
C GLN A 435 -0.26 30.68 -25.33
N TRP A 436 -0.97 30.46 -24.21
CA TRP A 436 -1.23 29.11 -23.68
C TRP A 436 -2.69 28.81 -23.29
N GLY A 437 -3.60 29.78 -23.43
CA GLY A 437 -5.04 29.62 -23.17
C GLY A 437 -5.69 28.35 -23.74
N PRO A 438 -5.31 27.81 -24.92
CA PRO A 438 -5.93 26.60 -25.49
C PRO A 438 -5.61 25.29 -24.77
N LEU A 439 -4.56 25.23 -23.93
CA LEU A 439 -4.12 23.99 -23.24
C LEU A 439 -4.65 23.88 -21.80
N ALA A 440 -4.97 25.00 -21.17
CA ALA A 440 -5.50 25.05 -19.82
C ALA A 440 -7.01 24.75 -19.73
N TRP A 441 -7.71 24.73 -20.87
CA TRP A 441 -9.14 24.51 -20.96
C TRP A 441 -9.42 23.37 -21.95
N PRO A 442 -10.02 22.25 -21.53
CA PRO A 442 -10.53 21.28 -22.48
C PRO A 442 -11.63 21.95 -23.31
N VAL A 443 -11.44 21.97 -24.63
CA VAL A 443 -12.42 22.43 -25.62
C VAL A 443 -13.68 21.57 -25.47
N GLY A 444 -14.64 22.06 -24.68
CA GLY A 444 -15.86 21.32 -24.34
C GLY A 444 -16.97 22.14 -23.69
N SER A 445 -16.78 23.44 -23.46
CA SER A 445 -17.88 24.35 -23.08
C SER A 445 -18.08 25.38 -24.17
N GLY A 446 -18.89 25.02 -25.17
CA GLY A 446 -19.41 26.01 -26.10
C GLY A 446 -20.19 27.07 -25.33
N ARG A 447 -19.78 28.34 -25.50
CA ARG A 447 -20.69 29.49 -25.58
C ARG A 447 -19.95 30.67 -26.18
N ASN A 448 -20.41 31.05 -27.38
CA ASN A 448 -20.23 32.37 -27.96
C ASN A 448 -20.56 33.45 -26.92
N CYS A 449 -19.56 34.26 -26.56
CA CYS A 449 -19.77 35.60 -26.02
C CYS A 449 -18.80 36.56 -26.72
N LEU A 450 -18.87 36.58 -28.05
CA LEU A 450 -18.45 37.70 -28.88
C LEU A 450 -19.71 38.18 -29.60
N SER A 451 -20.58 38.87 -28.86
CA SER A 451 -21.60 39.74 -29.40
C SER A 451 -21.96 40.76 -28.33
N ASP A 452 -21.97 42.01 -28.75
CA ASP A 452 -22.74 43.10 -28.16
C ASP A 452 -22.15 43.77 -26.92
N ILE A 453 -21.35 44.80 -27.19
CA ILE A 453 -21.48 46.09 -26.51
C ILE A 453 -21.41 47.18 -27.60
N PRO A 454 -22.33 48.16 -27.64
CA PRO A 454 -22.12 49.40 -28.39
C PRO A 454 -21.01 50.26 -27.78
#